data_AF-A0A7C0WUF0-F1
#
_entry.id   AF-A0A7C0WUF0-F1
#
_cell.length_a   1.000
_cell.length_b   1.000
_cell.length_c   1.000
_cell.angle_alpha   90.00
_cell.angle_beta   90.00
_cell.angle_gamma   90.00
#
_symmetry.space_group_name_H-M   'P 1'
#
loop_
_entity.id
_entity.type
_entity.pdbx_description
1 polymer ?
#
loop_
_entity_poly.entity_id
_entity_poly.type
_entity_poly.pdbx_seq_one_letter_code
_entity_poly.pdbx_strand_id
1 'polypeptide(L)'
;MLRTSVTPEGKFLVGLHRPAYSVMNLREHDSIAVLGHFPDGTVHDNRPNFPPGDVQVDEARWIYEIPNAFPFRGTTYIDADRAAGPAADPAAIRLAPPPECSLRKVLNRHLSGEQVKAVLAELPPQVLYALAANSTDPEELTQLARLCCRLEYNGADEPVGLQCLRDDRGRVRPDIDDL
;
A
#
# COMPACT_ATOMS: atom_id res chain seq x y z
N MET A 1 33.30 11.12 -1.87
CA MET A 1 32.09 11.88 -2.26
C MET A 1 30.89 10.97 -2.04
N LEU A 2 29.82 11.43 -1.39
CA LEU A 2 28.64 10.60 -1.10
C LEU A 2 27.84 10.37 -2.39
N ARG A 3 27.60 9.11 -2.76
CA ARG A 3 26.80 8.74 -3.94
C ARG A 3 25.32 8.82 -3.59
N THR A 4 24.59 9.74 -4.21
CA THR A 4 23.15 9.97 -4.00
C THR A 4 22.47 10.20 -5.37
N SER A 5 21.15 9.99 -5.44
CA SER A 5 20.37 10.27 -6.65
C SER A 5 20.12 11.75 -6.91
N VAL A 6 20.58 12.66 -6.05
CA VAL A 6 20.35 14.11 -6.21
C VAL A 6 21.69 14.84 -6.28
N THR A 7 21.95 15.56 -7.38
CA THR A 7 23.16 16.38 -7.52
C THR A 7 23.08 17.63 -6.64
N PRO A 8 24.21 18.31 -6.35
CA PRO A 8 24.21 19.56 -5.59
C PRO A 8 23.30 20.65 -6.19
N GLU A 9 23.06 20.61 -7.50
CA GLU A 9 22.18 21.52 -8.24
C GLU A 9 20.69 21.10 -8.18
N GLY A 10 20.35 20.06 -7.40
CA GLY A 10 18.98 19.58 -7.24
C GLY A 10 18.46 18.74 -8.42
N LYS A 11 19.35 18.19 -9.27
CA LYS A 11 18.96 17.32 -10.38
C LYS A 11 18.95 15.86 -9.98
N PHE A 12 18.03 15.08 -10.54
CA PHE A 12 18.05 13.63 -10.37
C PHE A 12 19.13 12.98 -11.24
N LEU A 13 19.92 12.10 -10.62
CA LEU A 13 20.94 11.28 -11.26
C LEU A 13 20.45 9.83 -11.30
N VAL A 14 20.40 9.26 -12.51
CA VAL A 14 20.04 7.87 -12.75
C VAL A 14 21.07 7.25 -13.69
N GLY A 15 21.60 6.08 -13.32
CA GLY A 15 22.42 5.26 -14.21
C GLY A 15 21.53 4.44 -15.15
N LEU A 16 21.93 4.30 -16.41
CA LEU A 16 21.23 3.44 -17.38
C LEU A 16 22.16 2.32 -17.81
N HIS A 17 21.77 1.09 -17.53
CA HIS A 17 22.49 -0.11 -17.92
C HIS A 17 21.78 -0.79 -19.10
N ARG A 18 22.55 -1.23 -20.09
CA ARG A 18 22.08 -2.00 -21.26
C ARG A 18 22.80 -3.34 -21.29
N PRO A 19 22.42 -4.28 -20.41
CA PRO A 19 23.18 -5.51 -20.23
C PRO A 19 23.09 -6.42 -21.45
N ALA A 20 24.19 -7.13 -21.69
CA ALA A 20 24.28 -8.30 -22.55
C ALA A 20 25.06 -9.35 -21.77
N TYR A 21 24.61 -10.60 -21.77
CA TYR A 21 25.25 -11.65 -20.97
C TYR A 21 24.99 -13.04 -21.53
N SER A 22 25.90 -13.94 -21.19
CA SER A 22 25.78 -15.37 -21.39
C SER A 22 25.74 -16.08 -20.05
N VAL A 23 24.85 -17.06 -19.91
CA VAL A 23 24.77 -17.91 -18.72
C VAL A 23 24.81 -19.36 -19.15
N MET A 24 25.79 -20.09 -18.63
CA MET A 24 25.86 -21.54 -18.81
C MET A 24 24.72 -22.22 -18.04
N ASN A 25 24.01 -23.12 -18.71
CA ASN A 25 22.96 -23.91 -18.07
C ASN A 25 23.59 -25.08 -17.33
N LEU A 26 23.67 -24.93 -16.01
CA LEU A 26 24.24 -25.92 -15.10
C LEU A 26 23.19 -26.92 -14.58
N ARG A 27 21.95 -26.91 -15.09
CA ARG A 27 20.92 -27.86 -14.62
C ARG A 27 21.20 -29.25 -15.16
N GLU A 28 21.23 -30.21 -14.25
CA GLU A 28 21.29 -31.63 -14.62
C GLU A 28 19.92 -32.16 -15.05
N HIS A 29 18.83 -31.70 -14.40
CA HIS A 29 17.47 -32.21 -14.60
C HIS A 29 16.43 -31.07 -14.64
N ASP A 30 15.36 -31.27 -15.42
CA ASP A 30 14.22 -30.36 -15.51
C ASP A 30 13.03 -30.87 -14.69
N SER A 31 12.60 -30.08 -13.70
CA SER A 31 11.43 -30.36 -12.88
C SER A 31 10.19 -29.67 -13.44
N ILE A 32 9.74 -30.13 -14.60
CA ILE A 32 8.56 -29.59 -15.27
C ILE A 32 7.30 -30.00 -14.50
N ALA A 33 6.48 -29.01 -14.14
CA ALA A 33 5.24 -29.20 -13.40
C ALA A 33 4.13 -28.31 -13.95
N VAL A 34 2.93 -28.86 -14.02
CA VAL A 34 1.71 -28.11 -14.31
C VAL A 34 1.41 -27.18 -13.14
N LEU A 35 1.35 -25.88 -13.43
CA LEU A 35 1.01 -24.83 -12.47
C LEU A 35 -0.49 -24.56 -12.43
N GLY A 36 -1.21 -24.88 -13.51
CA GLY A 36 -2.66 -24.74 -13.61
C GLY A 36 -3.18 -24.97 -15.01
N HIS A 37 -4.45 -24.61 -15.23
CA HIS A 37 -5.11 -24.63 -16.54
C HIS A 37 -5.81 -23.28 -16.78
N PHE A 38 -5.79 -22.83 -18.03
CA PHE A 38 -6.58 -21.70 -18.48
C PHE A 38 -8.07 -22.10 -18.59
N PRO A 39 -9.00 -21.12 -18.68
CA PRO A 39 -10.45 -21.41 -18.78
C PRO A 39 -10.85 -22.25 -19.99
N ASP A 40 -10.05 -22.27 -21.05
CA ASP A 40 -10.22 -23.10 -22.25
C ASP A 40 -9.67 -24.53 -22.08
N GLY A 41 -9.10 -24.85 -20.91
CA GLY A 41 -8.47 -26.13 -20.60
C GLY A 41 -6.99 -26.22 -21.00
N THR A 42 -6.41 -25.18 -21.60
CA THR A 42 -4.99 -25.18 -21.98
C THR A 42 -4.11 -25.24 -20.72
N VAL A 43 -3.06 -26.07 -20.75
CA VAL A 43 -2.13 -26.24 -19.62
C VAL A 43 -1.25 -24.99 -19.46
N HIS A 44 -1.16 -24.49 -18.23
CA HIS A 44 -0.15 -23.53 -17.81
C HIS A 44 0.89 -24.25 -16.96
N ASP A 45 2.13 -24.28 -17.41
CA ASP A 45 3.23 -24.94 -16.70
C ASP A 45 4.51 -24.10 -16.68
N ASN A 46 5.50 -24.58 -15.94
CA ASN A 46 6.75 -23.88 -15.70
C ASN A 46 7.83 -24.14 -16.78
N ARG A 47 7.51 -24.79 -17.92
CA ARG A 47 8.49 -25.11 -18.98
C ARG A 47 9.34 -23.90 -19.42
N PRO A 48 8.81 -22.67 -19.55
CA PRO A 48 9.62 -21.51 -19.92
C PRO A 48 10.80 -21.20 -18.96
N ASN A 49 10.76 -21.69 -17.71
CA ASN A 49 11.85 -21.52 -16.75
C ASN A 49 13.01 -22.50 -16.95
N PHE A 50 12.86 -23.48 -17.86
CA PHE A 50 13.83 -24.53 -18.16
C PHE A 50 14.29 -24.40 -19.62
N PRO A 51 15.22 -23.48 -19.93
CA PRO A 51 15.79 -23.40 -21.26
C PRO A 51 16.58 -24.69 -21.55
N PRO A 52 16.58 -25.19 -22.80
CA PRO A 52 17.20 -26.47 -23.15
C PRO A 52 18.74 -26.46 -23.11
N GLY A 53 19.36 -25.30 -22.90
CA GLY A 53 20.82 -25.15 -22.88
C GLY A 53 21.22 -23.77 -22.38
N ASP A 54 22.47 -23.40 -22.62
CA ASP A 54 23.03 -22.09 -22.27
C ASP A 54 22.17 -20.96 -22.84
N VAL A 55 22.05 -19.89 -22.05
CA VAL A 55 21.24 -18.73 -22.39
C VAL A 55 22.16 -17.60 -22.82
N GLN A 56 22.03 -17.19 -24.09
CA GLN A 56 22.63 -15.98 -24.63
C GLN A 56 21.57 -14.88 -24.67
N VAL A 57 21.88 -13.73 -24.09
CA VAL A 57 21.05 -12.53 -24.15
C VAL A 57 21.89 -11.38 -24.69
N ASP A 58 21.72 -11.09 -25.97
CA ASP A 58 22.47 -10.02 -26.65
C ASP A 58 21.93 -8.62 -26.29
N GLU A 59 20.63 -8.53 -26.05
CA GLU A 59 19.95 -7.30 -25.64
C GLU A 59 18.99 -7.59 -24.48
N ALA A 60 19.50 -7.53 -23.26
CA ALA A 60 18.66 -7.64 -22.08
C ALA A 60 17.92 -6.31 -21.83
N ARG A 61 16.85 -6.40 -21.04
CA ARG A 61 16.06 -5.24 -20.65
C ARG A 61 16.95 -4.19 -19.98
N TRP A 62 16.67 -2.93 -20.30
CA TRP A 62 17.43 -1.83 -19.73
C TRP A 62 17.15 -1.74 -18.23
N ILE A 63 18.18 -1.39 -17.45
CA ILE A 63 18.06 -1.28 -16.00
C ILE A 63 18.41 0.14 -15.59
N TYR A 64 17.49 0.81 -14.90
CA TYR A 64 17.74 2.06 -14.20
C TYR A 64 18.40 1.76 -12.85
N GLU A 65 19.57 2.36 -12.62
CA GLU A 65 20.25 2.37 -11.34
C GLU A 65 20.01 3.70 -10.65
N ILE A 66 19.29 3.67 -9.53
CA ILE A 66 18.90 4.86 -8.79
C ILE A 66 19.54 4.77 -7.40
N PRO A 67 20.67 5.47 -7.15
CA PRO A 67 21.24 5.55 -5.81
C PRO A 67 20.21 6.11 -4.84
N ASN A 68 20.19 5.69 -3.58
CA ASN A 68 19.23 6.27 -2.65
C ASN A 68 19.60 7.73 -2.32
N ALA A 69 18.60 8.59 -2.11
CA ALA A 69 18.81 9.96 -1.63
C ALA A 69 19.65 9.97 -0.34
N PHE A 70 19.47 8.94 0.49
CA PHE A 70 20.27 8.63 1.67
C PHE A 70 21.30 7.54 1.33
N PRO A 71 22.59 7.87 1.15
CA PRO A 71 23.59 6.94 0.61
C PRO A 71 23.73 5.61 1.38
N PHE A 72 23.43 5.61 2.68
CA PHE A 72 23.47 4.41 3.52
C PHE A 72 22.36 3.39 3.21
N ARG A 73 21.33 3.77 2.44
CA ARG A 73 20.25 2.88 1.98
C ARG A 73 20.57 2.17 0.66
N GLY A 74 21.79 2.34 0.13
CA GLY A 74 22.24 1.65 -1.07
C GLY A 74 21.61 2.19 -2.35
N THR A 75 21.30 1.29 -3.29
CA THR A 75 20.87 1.62 -4.65
C THR A 75 19.72 0.71 -5.07
N THR A 76 18.72 1.27 -5.76
CA THR A 76 17.61 0.49 -6.35
C THR A 76 17.87 0.28 -7.84
N TYR A 77 17.63 -0.94 -8.32
CA TYR A 77 17.69 -1.30 -9.73
C TYR A 77 16.28 -1.60 -10.23
N ILE A 78 15.85 -0.94 -11.30
CA ILE A 78 14.50 -1.06 -11.85
C ILE A 78 14.59 -1.40 -13.33
N ASP A 79 13.89 -2.45 -13.74
CA ASP A 79 13.69 -2.83 -15.14
C ASP A 79 12.89 -1.75 -15.89
N ALA A 80 13.40 -1.30 -17.04
CA ALA A 80 12.82 -0.18 -17.77
C ALA A 80 11.40 -0.46 -18.29
N ASP A 81 11.08 -1.70 -18.65
CA ASP A 81 9.73 -2.05 -19.13
C ASP A 81 8.70 -1.91 -18.00
N ARG A 82 9.11 -2.25 -16.77
CA ARG A 82 8.27 -2.05 -15.58
C ARG A 82 8.12 -0.58 -15.22
N ALA A 83 9.10 0.26 -15.55
CA ALA A 83 9.03 1.70 -15.34
C ALA A 83 8.20 2.41 -16.43
N ALA A 84 8.10 1.85 -17.63
CA ALA A 84 7.42 2.47 -18.77
C ALA A 84 5.91 2.70 -18.52
N GLY A 85 5.21 1.74 -17.90
CA GLY A 85 3.79 1.87 -17.56
C GLY A 85 3.53 3.05 -16.62
N PRO A 86 4.11 3.05 -15.40
CA PRO A 86 3.99 4.17 -14.47
C PRO A 86 4.54 5.50 -14.99
N ALA A 87 5.52 5.49 -15.91
CA ALA A 87 5.99 6.72 -16.53
C ALA A 87 4.94 7.36 -17.46
N ALA A 88 4.12 6.54 -18.13
CA ALA A 88 3.03 7.02 -18.98
C ALA A 88 1.83 7.54 -18.17
N ASP A 89 1.59 6.97 -16.98
CA ASP A 89 0.60 7.44 -16.03
C ASP A 89 1.11 7.34 -14.58
N PRO A 90 1.79 8.39 -14.07
CA PRO A 90 2.27 8.39 -12.68
C PRO A 90 1.14 8.30 -11.66
N ALA A 91 -0.08 8.74 -11.99
CA ALA A 91 -1.24 8.64 -11.11
C ALA A 91 -1.72 7.19 -10.95
N ALA A 92 -1.29 6.27 -11.82
CA ALA A 92 -1.48 4.83 -11.63
C ALA A 92 -0.69 4.28 -10.44
N ILE A 93 0.36 4.97 -9.97
CA ILE A 93 1.04 4.64 -8.71
C ILE A 93 0.15 5.10 -7.54
N ARG A 94 -0.90 4.33 -7.30
CA ARG A 94 -1.83 4.55 -6.20
C ARG A 94 -2.24 3.22 -5.61
N LEU A 95 -2.62 3.24 -4.34
CA LEU A 95 -3.38 2.15 -3.77
C LEU A 95 -4.78 2.20 -4.41
N ALA A 96 -5.30 1.04 -4.82
CA ALA A 96 -6.70 0.95 -5.21
C ALA A 96 -7.56 1.40 -4.03
N PRO A 97 -8.65 2.15 -4.26
CA PRO A 97 -9.57 2.48 -3.18
C PRO A 97 -10.10 1.18 -2.57
N PRO A 98 -10.23 1.10 -1.23
CA PRO A 98 -10.83 -0.05 -0.59
C PRO A 98 -12.25 -0.26 -1.12
N PRO A 99 -12.73 -1.52 -1.22
CA PRO A 99 -14.12 -1.78 -1.55
C PRO A 99 -15.04 -1.13 -0.51
N GLU A 100 -16.22 -0.69 -0.95
CA GLU A 100 -17.19 -0.07 -0.04
C GLU A 100 -17.57 -1.02 1.10
N CYS A 101 -17.41 -0.56 2.34
CA CYS A 101 -17.70 -1.32 3.55
C CYS A 101 -18.32 -0.41 4.62
N SER A 102 -19.47 -0.80 5.17
CA SER A 102 -20.17 -0.06 6.22
C SER A 102 -21.11 -0.99 6.99
N LEU A 103 -20.89 -1.15 8.29
CA LEU A 103 -21.80 -1.91 9.13
C LEU A 103 -23.09 -1.11 9.37
N ARG A 104 -22.96 0.20 9.58
CA ARG A 104 -24.05 1.16 9.76
C ARG A 104 -25.07 1.09 8.62
N LYS A 105 -24.63 1.04 7.36
CA LYS A 105 -25.53 0.91 6.20
C LYS A 105 -26.30 -0.42 6.21
N VAL A 106 -25.71 -1.50 6.72
CA VAL A 106 -26.39 -2.79 6.87
C VAL A 106 -27.41 -2.72 8.01
N LEU A 107 -27.03 -2.19 9.17
CA LEU A 107 -27.90 -2.08 10.34
C LEU A 107 -29.09 -1.14 10.12
N ASN A 108 -28.90 -0.03 9.39
CA ASN A 108 -29.98 0.91 9.03
C ASN A 108 -31.12 0.28 8.21
N ARG A 109 -30.93 -0.92 7.63
CA ARG A 109 -32.01 -1.65 6.94
C ARG A 109 -33.01 -2.27 7.92
N HIS A 110 -32.63 -2.43 9.18
CA HIS A 110 -33.37 -3.17 10.19
C HIS A 110 -33.62 -2.37 11.47
N LEU A 111 -32.84 -1.31 11.70
CA LEU A 111 -32.86 -0.50 12.92
C LEU A 111 -32.99 0.99 12.58
N SER A 112 -33.56 1.77 13.50
CA SER A 112 -33.54 3.23 13.39
C SER A 112 -32.14 3.79 13.66
N GLY A 113 -31.86 5.01 13.19
CA GLY A 113 -30.54 5.63 13.35
C GLY A 113 -30.04 5.72 14.80
N GLU A 114 -30.94 5.93 15.77
CA GLU A 114 -30.60 5.94 17.19
C GLU A 114 -30.27 4.53 17.72
N GLN A 115 -30.99 3.51 17.26
CA GLN A 115 -30.69 2.11 17.59
C GLN A 115 -29.34 1.67 17.01
N VAL A 116 -28.98 2.13 15.81
CA VAL A 116 -27.67 1.83 15.21
C VAL A 116 -26.54 2.46 16.03
N LYS A 117 -26.68 3.72 16.45
CA LYS A 117 -25.70 4.37 17.33
C LYS A 117 -25.51 3.61 18.65
N ALA A 118 -26.61 3.17 19.27
CA ALA A 118 -26.56 2.39 20.50
C ALA A 118 -25.84 1.06 20.30
N VAL A 119 -26.16 0.32 19.23
CA VAL A 119 -25.47 -0.95 18.90
C VAL A 119 -23.98 -0.72 18.69
N LEU A 120 -23.59 0.30 17.91
CA LEU A 120 -22.18 0.60 17.68
C LEU A 120 -21.46 0.93 18.98
N ALA A 121 -22.07 1.68 19.90
CA ALA A 121 -21.45 2.01 21.19
C ALA A 121 -21.25 0.80 22.13
N GLU A 122 -22.01 -0.29 21.94
CA GLU A 122 -21.94 -1.49 22.77
C GLU A 122 -21.09 -2.62 22.16
N LEU A 123 -20.57 -2.45 20.94
CA LEU A 123 -19.73 -3.46 20.30
C LEU A 123 -18.43 -3.70 21.09
N PRO A 124 -17.91 -4.94 21.13
CA PRO A 124 -16.61 -5.21 21.73
C PRO A 124 -15.49 -4.39 21.06
N PRO A 125 -14.45 -3.95 21.80
CA PRO A 125 -13.36 -3.13 21.26
C PRO A 125 -12.70 -3.70 20.00
N GLN A 126 -12.52 -5.02 19.92
CA GLN A 126 -11.91 -5.66 18.76
C GLN A 126 -12.75 -5.50 17.49
N VAL A 127 -14.08 -5.50 17.64
CA VAL A 127 -15.00 -5.25 16.52
C VAL A 127 -14.95 -3.77 16.14
N LEU A 128 -14.91 -2.87 17.12
CA LEU A 128 -14.75 -1.43 16.87
C LEU A 128 -13.46 -1.11 16.13
N TYR A 129 -12.33 -1.71 16.50
CA TYR A 129 -11.06 -1.54 15.79
C TYR A 129 -11.11 -2.10 14.38
N ALA A 130 -11.75 -3.27 14.18
CA ALA A 130 -11.95 -3.81 12.86
C ALA A 130 -12.80 -2.87 11.98
N LEU A 131 -13.86 -2.27 12.54
CA LEU A 131 -14.68 -1.29 11.83
C LEU A 131 -13.90 -0.01 11.52
N ALA A 132 -13.14 0.53 12.47
CA ALA A 132 -12.32 1.73 12.28
C ALA A 132 -11.26 1.52 11.18
N ALA A 133 -10.69 0.33 11.07
CA ALA A 133 -9.66 0.02 10.08
C ALA A 133 -10.22 -0.28 8.68
N ASN A 134 -11.48 -0.71 8.56
CA ASN A 134 -12.02 -1.24 7.31
C ASN A 134 -13.26 -0.49 6.78
N SER A 135 -13.93 0.32 7.59
CA SER A 135 -15.09 1.09 7.14
C SER A 135 -14.68 2.17 6.16
N THR A 136 -15.47 2.33 5.10
CA THR A 136 -15.34 3.42 4.13
C THR A 136 -16.47 4.44 4.29
N ASP A 137 -17.24 4.37 5.38
CA ASP A 137 -18.39 5.22 5.63
C ASP A 137 -18.01 6.38 6.58
N PRO A 138 -17.98 7.62 6.08
CA PRO A 138 -17.51 8.75 6.87
C PRO A 138 -18.38 9.00 8.11
N GLU A 139 -19.68 8.71 8.07
CA GLU A 139 -20.56 8.89 9.23
C GLU A 139 -20.28 7.82 10.29
N GLU A 140 -20.03 6.58 9.89
CA GLU A 140 -19.65 5.49 10.80
C GLU A 140 -18.28 5.77 11.45
N LEU A 141 -17.28 6.15 10.66
CA LEU A 141 -15.96 6.54 11.17
C LEU A 141 -16.04 7.74 12.13
N THR A 142 -16.87 8.73 11.82
CA THR A 142 -17.12 9.86 12.72
C THR A 142 -17.75 9.42 14.04
N GLN A 143 -18.72 8.48 13.99
CA GLN A 143 -19.34 7.92 15.19
C GLN A 143 -18.33 7.15 16.04
N LEU A 144 -17.50 6.32 15.43
CA LEU A 144 -16.44 5.58 16.13
C LEU A 144 -15.44 6.54 16.78
N ALA A 145 -15.00 7.59 16.07
CA ALA A 145 -14.11 8.60 16.63
C ALA A 145 -14.71 9.31 17.85
N ARG A 146 -16.02 9.60 17.84
CA ARG A 146 -16.74 10.21 18.98
C ARG A 146 -16.80 9.31 20.22
N LEU A 147 -16.67 7.98 20.07
CA LEU A 147 -16.60 7.06 21.21
C LEU A 147 -15.23 7.11 21.91
N CYS A 148 -14.18 7.42 21.14
CA CYS A 148 -12.79 7.33 21.60
C CYS A 148 -12.22 8.68 22.03
N CYS A 149 -12.73 9.81 21.54
CA CYS A 149 -12.11 11.11 21.77
C CYS A 149 -13.07 12.29 21.66
N ARG A 150 -12.62 13.45 22.15
CA ARG A 150 -13.38 14.71 22.08
C ARG A 150 -12.93 15.50 20.87
N LEU A 151 -13.79 15.56 19.87
CA LEU A 151 -13.55 16.31 18.63
C LEU A 151 -14.02 17.77 18.77
N GLU A 152 -13.31 18.68 18.12
CA GLU A 152 -13.75 20.05 17.88
C GLU A 152 -14.44 20.13 16.52
N TYR A 153 -15.49 20.95 16.43
CA TYR A 153 -16.31 21.09 15.22
C TYR A 153 -16.34 22.54 14.73
N ASN A 154 -16.40 22.72 13.42
CA ASN A 154 -16.64 24.03 12.82
C ASN A 154 -18.14 24.38 12.85
N GLY A 155 -18.50 25.56 12.33
CA GLY A 155 -19.90 26.00 12.23
C GLY A 155 -20.80 25.15 11.29
N ALA A 156 -20.22 24.20 10.55
CA ALA A 156 -20.91 23.26 9.68
C ALA A 156 -21.01 21.83 10.27
N ASP A 157 -20.68 21.65 11.55
CA ASP A 157 -20.66 20.35 12.27
C ASP A 157 -19.65 19.33 11.70
N GLU A 158 -18.58 19.81 11.05
CA GLU A 158 -17.49 18.96 10.57
C GLU A 158 -16.35 18.94 11.59
N PRO A 159 -15.71 17.78 11.84
CA PRO A 159 -14.60 17.68 12.78
C PRO A 159 -13.36 18.41 12.24
N VAL A 160 -12.82 19.36 13.00
CA VAL A 160 -11.65 20.17 12.64
C VAL A 160 -10.46 20.03 13.58
N GLY A 161 -10.63 19.34 14.71
CA GLY A 161 -9.58 19.19 15.71
C GLY A 161 -9.94 18.24 16.85
N LEU A 162 -9.04 18.17 17.83
CA LEU A 162 -9.22 17.41 19.07
C LEU A 162 -9.11 18.36 20.26
N GLN A 163 -10.01 18.19 21.23
CA GLN A 163 -9.88 18.86 22.50
C GLN A 163 -8.64 18.33 23.23
N CYS A 164 -7.99 19.23 23.98
CA CYS A 164 -6.79 18.90 24.73
C CYS A 164 -7.00 19.20 26.23
N LEU A 165 -6.49 18.30 27.06
CA LEU A 165 -6.38 18.47 28.50
C LEU A 165 -4.97 18.97 28.84
N ARG A 166 -4.89 19.80 29.88
CA ARG A 166 -3.62 20.18 30.50
C ARG A 166 -3.51 19.51 31.85
N ASP A 167 -2.39 18.82 32.11
CA ASP A 167 -2.14 18.19 33.41
C ASP A 167 -1.55 19.18 34.43
N ASP A 168 -1.43 18.74 35.68
CA ASP A 168 -0.89 19.53 36.80
C ASP A 168 0.56 19.99 36.58
N ARG A 169 1.27 19.40 35.62
CA ARG A 169 2.65 19.76 35.22
C ARG A 169 2.67 20.66 33.99
N GLY A 170 1.51 21.12 33.53
CA GLY A 170 1.36 21.99 32.37
C GLY A 170 1.49 21.26 31.02
N ARG A 171 1.62 19.93 30.99
CA ARG A 171 1.72 19.16 29.75
C ARG A 171 0.36 19.07 29.09
N VAL A 172 0.34 19.26 27.78
CA VAL A 172 -0.86 19.19 26.96
C VAL A 172 -0.97 17.78 26.37
N ARG A 173 -2.13 17.15 26.50
CA ARG A 173 -2.45 15.87 25.87
C ARG A 173 -3.84 15.91 25.25
N PRO A 174 -4.10 15.17 24.16
CA PRO A 174 -5.44 15.05 23.62
C PRO A 174 -6.38 14.37 24.62
N ASP A 175 -7.64 14.76 24.62
CA ASP A 175 -8.70 14.17 25.44
C ASP A 175 -9.26 12.91 24.74
N ILE A 176 -8.66 11.76 25.08
CA ILE A 176 -8.90 10.45 24.48
C ILE A 176 -9.25 9.45 25.60
N ASP A 177 -10.33 8.69 25.42
CA ASP A 177 -10.81 7.63 26.30
C ASP A 177 -10.36 6.22 25.86
N ASP A 178 -9.83 6.08 24.65
CA ASP A 178 -9.30 4.83 24.08
C ASP A 178 -7.94 4.49 24.71
N LEU A 179 -7.92 3.52 25.64
CA LEU A 179 -6.75 2.98 26.32
C LEU A 179 -6.68 1.45 26.20
#